data_AF-A0A2N2HEX1-F1
#
_entry.id   AF-A0A2N2HEX1-F1
#
_cell.length_a   1.000
_cell.length_b   1.000
_cell.length_c   1.000
_cell.angle_alpha   90.00
_cell.angle_beta   90.00
_cell.angle_gamma   90.00
#
_symmetry.space_group_name_H-M   'P 1'
#
loop_
_entity.id
_entity.type
_entity.pdbx_description
1 polymer ?
#
loop_
_entity_poly.entity_id
_entity_poly.type
_entity_poly.pdbx_seq_one_letter_code
_entity_poly.pdbx_strand_id
1 'polypeptide(L)'
;MNFFSRLKNGPEDPVVEGLVKHIADDNGIDVRHDSRCADMLTDAVRTACSHARAMIDELGEPYVLDRKNAMGIALGPILFDSRKEGLDALRNSSRLKAVFADPNVRECDFLLTMHRHEYVVFGIEMAGDMIRRDVMQNAVEFSDHNFAAAAPSLGELRDILTRNVVLFLADLAPERRRRDEAVRKELHESEVLLKAQLETLDAALKQNRPFSAPTSLRDKIAQGSREMADLTHRLESLPQKLDPGQCLAEIRAILLAPQDHVRIEQVEMRVGDFGVKSDTGTFIRFHECVLADKEHLAVFLASLDRDNAAYVWPELADAGKKD
;
A
#
# COMPACT_ATOMS: atom_id res chain seq x y z
N MET A 1 32.74 15.13 -26.90
CA MET A 1 32.69 16.35 -26.06
C MET A 1 31.82 16.03 -24.85
N ASN A 2 32.43 16.02 -23.67
CA ASN A 2 31.84 15.58 -22.41
C ASN A 2 30.79 16.57 -21.90
N PHE A 3 29.55 16.11 -21.71
CA PHE A 3 28.46 16.85 -21.06
C PHE A 3 28.10 16.28 -19.68
N PHE A 4 29.02 15.57 -19.03
CA PHE A 4 28.89 15.19 -17.64
C PHE A 4 29.97 15.89 -16.81
N SER A 5 29.65 17.09 -16.32
CA SER A 5 30.37 17.65 -15.18
C SER A 5 29.50 18.67 -14.44
N ARG A 6 29.41 18.48 -13.12
CA ARG A 6 28.82 19.33 -12.07
C ARG A 6 27.34 19.12 -11.73
N LEU A 7 27.03 17.95 -11.18
CA LEU A 7 26.19 17.91 -9.97
C LEU A 7 27.09 18.27 -8.79
N LYS A 8 27.34 19.58 -8.61
CA LYS A 8 27.96 20.10 -7.38
C LYS A 8 26.85 20.24 -6.35
N ASN A 9 26.95 19.48 -5.26
CA ASN A 9 26.44 19.72 -3.92
C ASN A 9 25.37 20.82 -3.83
N GLY A 10 24.11 20.44 -4.02
CA GLY A 10 22.99 21.18 -3.42
C GLY A 10 23.02 21.02 -1.90
N PRO A 11 22.28 21.84 -1.13
CA PRO A 11 22.11 21.60 0.30
C PRO A 11 21.68 20.15 0.52
N GLU A 12 22.35 19.44 1.43
CA GLU A 12 22.00 18.06 1.77
C GLU A 12 20.55 18.04 2.23
N ASP A 13 19.72 17.32 1.47
CA ASP A 13 18.31 17.17 1.76
C ASP A 13 18.16 16.28 3.00
N PRO A 14 17.66 16.81 4.12
CA PRO A 14 17.59 16.06 5.39
C PRO A 14 16.65 14.86 5.31
N VAL A 15 15.72 14.85 4.33
CA VAL A 15 14.88 13.69 4.06
C VAL A 15 15.70 12.57 3.42
N VAL A 16 16.52 12.91 2.40
CA VAL A 16 17.40 11.95 1.71
C VAL A 16 18.44 11.38 2.68
N GLU A 17 19.12 12.23 3.45
CA GLU A 17 20.12 11.76 4.42
C GLU A 17 19.52 10.81 5.45
N GLY A 18 18.37 11.18 6.01
CA GLY A 18 17.64 10.34 6.97
C GLY A 18 17.22 8.98 6.38
N LEU A 19 16.76 8.96 5.13
CA LEU A 19 16.35 7.74 4.44
C LEU A 19 17.54 6.83 4.11
N VAL A 20 18.64 7.40 3.60
CA VAL A 20 19.87 6.64 3.33
C VAL A 20 20.36 5.95 4.58
N LYS A 21 20.41 6.69 5.70
CA LYS A 21 20.81 6.12 7.00
C LYS A 21 19.88 5.00 7.44
N HIS A 22 18.57 5.22 7.38
CA HIS A 22 17.59 4.22 7.81
C HIS A 22 17.66 2.94 6.97
N ILE A 23 17.70 3.07 5.64
CA ILE A 23 17.81 1.91 4.73
C ILE A 23 19.14 1.17 4.95
N ALA A 24 20.24 1.90 5.19
CA ALA A 24 21.51 1.28 5.49
C ALA A 24 21.49 0.51 6.82
N ASP A 25 20.95 1.12 7.88
CA ASP A 25 20.83 0.51 9.21
C ASP A 25 19.98 -0.77 9.17
N ASP A 26 18.82 -0.74 8.50
CA ASP A 26 17.91 -1.89 8.38
C ASP A 26 18.48 -3.06 7.56
N ASN A 27 19.44 -2.77 6.67
CA ASN A 27 20.10 -3.77 5.84
C ASN A 27 21.51 -4.13 6.35
N GLY A 28 21.92 -3.63 7.52
CA GLY A 28 23.22 -3.94 8.14
C GLY A 28 24.42 -3.42 7.36
N ILE A 29 24.26 -2.31 6.63
CA ILE A 29 25.29 -1.72 5.78
C ILE A 29 26.07 -0.68 6.57
N ASP A 30 27.38 -0.88 6.67
CA ASP A 30 28.26 0.14 7.23
C ASP A 30 28.63 1.20 6.18
N VAL A 31 27.70 2.14 5.96
CA VAL A 31 27.87 3.31 5.08
C VAL A 31 29.07 4.19 5.44
N ARG A 32 29.67 4.04 6.65
CA ARG A 32 30.87 4.79 7.03
C ARG A 32 32.17 4.18 6.48
N HIS A 33 32.16 2.88 6.17
CA HIS A 33 33.35 2.15 5.73
C HIS A 33 33.38 1.87 4.22
N ASP A 34 32.24 2.00 3.52
CA ASP A 34 32.15 1.88 2.06
C ASP A 34 31.51 3.13 1.44
N SER A 35 32.34 4.12 1.12
CA SER A 35 31.89 5.38 0.53
C SER A 35 31.24 5.20 -0.84
N ARG A 36 31.67 4.20 -1.63
CA ARG A 36 31.10 3.93 -2.94
C ARG A 36 29.69 3.36 -2.81
N CYS A 37 29.47 2.47 -1.86
CA CYS A 37 28.15 1.94 -1.53
C CYS A 37 27.21 3.06 -1.03
N ALA A 38 27.70 3.93 -0.15
CA ALA A 38 26.97 5.08 0.35
C ALA A 38 26.54 6.04 -0.77
N ASP A 39 27.45 6.38 -1.69
CA ASP A 39 27.16 7.24 -2.84
C ASP A 39 26.09 6.62 -3.76
N MET A 40 26.23 5.33 -4.06
CA MET A 40 25.29 4.60 -4.93
C MET A 40 23.88 4.51 -4.33
N LEU A 41 23.77 4.30 -3.02
CA LEU A 41 22.49 4.29 -2.31
C LEU A 41 21.89 5.70 -2.25
N THR A 42 22.71 6.72 -2.00
CA THR A 42 22.28 8.12 -1.97
C THR A 42 21.67 8.56 -3.30
N ASP A 43 22.29 8.20 -4.42
CA ASP A 43 21.75 8.53 -5.75
C ASP A 43 20.42 7.80 -6.03
N ALA A 44 20.30 6.54 -5.59
CA ALA A 44 19.07 5.79 -5.73
C ALA A 44 17.93 6.39 -4.88
N VAL A 45 18.20 6.70 -3.61
CA VAL A 45 17.25 7.36 -2.71
C VAL A 45 16.85 8.74 -3.26
N ARG A 46 17.79 9.52 -3.80
CA ARG A 46 17.48 10.83 -4.40
C ARG A 46 16.53 10.68 -5.59
N THR A 47 16.73 9.66 -6.42
CA THR A 47 15.85 9.34 -7.55
C THR A 47 14.44 9.00 -7.07
N ALA A 48 14.33 8.11 -6.09
CA ALA A 48 13.05 7.73 -5.49
C ALA A 48 12.34 8.92 -4.80
N CYS A 49 13.07 9.77 -4.06
CA CYS A 49 12.52 10.99 -3.46
C CYS A 49 11.99 11.96 -4.52
N SER A 50 12.71 12.14 -5.63
CA SER A 50 12.28 13.02 -6.71
C SER A 50 10.98 12.52 -7.34
N HIS A 51 10.86 11.21 -7.56
CA HIS A 51 9.63 10.60 -8.07
C HIS A 51 8.48 10.73 -7.07
N ALA A 52 8.71 10.38 -5.80
CA ALA A 52 7.71 10.48 -4.75
C ALA A 52 7.17 11.91 -4.59
N ARG A 53 8.05 12.91 -4.60
CA ARG A 53 7.65 14.33 -4.55
C ARG A 53 6.80 14.74 -5.75
N ALA A 54 7.21 14.35 -6.96
CA ALA A 54 6.43 14.65 -8.16
C ALA A 54 5.01 14.06 -8.06
N MET A 55 4.87 12.80 -7.64
CA MET A 55 3.57 12.18 -7.40
C MET A 55 2.76 12.92 -6.33
N ILE A 56 3.38 13.29 -5.21
CA ILE A 56 2.68 13.99 -4.12
C ILE A 56 2.25 15.40 -4.57
N ASP A 57 3.03 16.06 -5.42
CA ASP A 57 2.68 17.35 -5.99
C ASP A 57 1.48 17.24 -6.96
N GLU A 58 1.33 16.11 -7.67
CA GLU A 58 0.16 15.82 -8.52
C GLU A 58 -1.16 15.75 -7.72
N LEU A 59 -1.10 15.41 -6.43
CA LEU A 59 -2.29 15.40 -5.55
C LEU A 59 -2.91 16.80 -5.39
N GLY A 60 -2.13 17.85 -5.60
CA GLY A 60 -2.58 19.23 -5.53
C GLY A 60 -2.73 19.78 -4.10
N GLU A 61 -3.73 20.65 -3.92
CA GLU A 61 -4.02 21.29 -2.64
C GLU A 61 -5.00 20.44 -1.80
N PRO A 62 -4.87 20.47 -0.46
CA PRO A 62 -5.77 19.73 0.42
C PRO A 62 -7.24 20.13 0.28
N TYR A 63 -8.12 19.13 0.31
CA TYR A 63 -9.55 19.34 0.50
C TYR A 63 -9.85 19.73 1.95
N VAL A 64 -10.27 20.98 2.15
CA VAL A 64 -10.63 21.47 3.49
C VAL A 64 -11.91 20.80 3.99
N LEU A 65 -11.79 19.97 5.03
CA LEU A 65 -12.91 19.39 5.75
C LEU A 65 -13.49 20.41 6.73
N ASP A 66 -14.34 21.29 6.20
CA ASP A 66 -15.11 22.24 6.99
C ASP A 66 -16.58 21.83 7.06
N ARG A 67 -17.11 21.75 8.28
CA ARG A 67 -18.54 21.53 8.55
C ARG A 67 -19.46 22.56 7.89
N LYS A 68 -18.95 23.77 7.59
CA LYS A 68 -19.72 24.87 7.01
C LYS A 68 -19.53 25.02 5.49
N ASN A 69 -18.57 24.31 4.88
CA ASN A 69 -18.18 24.55 3.50
C ASN A 69 -18.85 23.57 2.52
N ALA A 70 -19.29 24.10 1.37
CA ALA A 70 -20.06 23.37 0.34
C ALA A 70 -19.27 22.22 -0.33
N MET A 71 -17.94 22.31 -0.36
CA MET A 71 -17.10 21.33 -1.07
C MET A 71 -16.91 20.03 -0.26
N GLY A 72 -16.75 20.12 1.07
CA GLY A 72 -16.85 18.97 1.97
C GLY A 72 -18.26 18.35 2.01
N ILE A 73 -19.28 19.16 1.71
CA ILE A 73 -20.68 18.71 1.59
C ILE A 73 -20.91 17.90 0.30
N ALA A 74 -20.12 18.09 -0.76
CA ALA A 74 -20.27 17.36 -2.03
C ALA A 74 -19.51 16.02 -2.06
N LEU A 75 -18.27 15.98 -1.54
CA LEU A 75 -17.47 14.75 -1.50
C LEU A 75 -17.77 13.88 -0.28
N GLY A 76 -18.18 14.47 0.85
CA GLY A 76 -18.49 13.73 2.07
C GLY A 76 -19.49 12.57 1.87
N PRO A 77 -20.65 12.79 1.22
CA PRO A 77 -21.62 11.73 0.94
C PRO A 77 -21.17 10.69 -0.09
N ILE A 78 -20.09 10.96 -0.82
CA ILE A 78 -19.51 10.04 -1.80
C ILE A 78 -18.41 9.21 -1.13
N LEU A 79 -17.62 9.83 -0.26
CA LEU A 79 -16.53 9.17 0.45
C LEU A 79 -17.02 8.35 1.63
N PHE A 80 -18.13 8.73 2.27
CA PHE A 80 -18.69 8.04 3.43
C PHE A 80 -20.16 7.73 3.19
N ASP A 81 -20.62 6.55 3.62
CA ASP A 81 -22.03 6.14 3.47
C ASP A 81 -22.95 7.04 4.30
N SER A 82 -22.43 7.54 5.42
CA SER A 82 -23.16 8.49 6.25
C SER A 82 -22.25 9.49 6.94
N ARG A 83 -22.85 10.65 7.30
CA ARG A 83 -22.17 11.64 8.15
C ARG A 83 -21.69 11.06 9.48
N LYS A 84 -22.43 10.10 10.05
CA LYS A 84 -22.06 9.46 11.32
C LYS A 84 -20.77 8.67 11.14
N GLU A 85 -20.69 7.86 10.09
CA GLU A 85 -19.51 7.07 9.76
C GLU A 85 -18.28 7.96 9.54
N GLY A 86 -18.40 9.03 8.75
CA GLY A 86 -17.27 9.95 8.55
C GLY A 86 -16.77 10.60 9.85
N LEU A 87 -17.69 10.94 10.76
CA LEU A 87 -17.32 11.43 12.09
C LEU A 87 -16.67 10.35 12.95
N ASP A 88 -17.17 9.12 12.90
CA ASP A 88 -16.62 7.98 13.66
C ASP A 88 -15.22 7.61 13.13
N ALA A 89 -15.00 7.64 11.81
CA ALA A 89 -13.69 7.45 11.18
C ALA A 89 -12.69 8.51 11.65
N LEU A 90 -13.07 9.79 11.60
CA LEU A 90 -12.25 10.89 12.13
C LEU A 90 -11.94 10.68 13.61
N ARG A 91 -12.95 10.39 14.45
CA ARG A 91 -12.78 10.19 15.90
C ARG A 91 -11.83 9.07 16.26
N ASN A 92 -11.86 7.98 15.50
CA ASN A 92 -11.04 6.80 15.71
C ASN A 92 -9.60 6.98 15.19
N SER A 93 -9.31 8.07 14.47
CA SER A 93 -7.97 8.38 14.00
C SER A 93 -7.07 8.88 15.12
N SER A 94 -6.26 7.97 15.68
CA SER A 94 -5.24 8.31 16.67
C SER A 94 -4.17 9.26 16.10
N ARG A 95 -3.87 9.16 14.79
CA ARG A 95 -2.89 10.01 14.11
C ARG A 95 -3.32 11.47 14.06
N LEU A 96 -4.56 11.75 13.65
CA LEU A 96 -5.09 13.13 13.65
C LEU A 96 -5.16 13.69 15.07
N LYS A 97 -5.67 12.88 16.02
CA LYS A 97 -5.75 13.29 17.41
C LYS A 97 -4.38 13.61 18.02
N ALA A 98 -3.33 12.87 17.62
CA ALA A 98 -1.96 13.13 18.07
C ALA A 98 -1.41 14.47 17.59
N VAL A 99 -1.73 14.88 16.35
CA VAL A 99 -1.33 16.21 15.83
C VAL A 99 -1.98 17.33 16.63
N PHE A 100 -3.29 17.22 16.91
CA PHE A 100 -4.01 18.22 17.70
C PHE A 100 -3.75 18.16 19.21
N ALA A 101 -2.97 17.20 19.69
CA ALA A 101 -2.57 17.13 21.08
C ALA A 101 -1.71 18.34 21.48
N ASP A 102 -1.00 18.96 20.52
CA ASP A 102 -0.32 20.24 20.72
C ASP A 102 -1.33 21.41 20.70
N PRO A 103 -1.43 22.19 21.79
CA PRO A 103 -2.29 23.36 21.85
C PRO A 103 -1.96 24.51 20.90
N ASN A 104 -0.86 24.48 20.17
CA ASN A 104 -0.50 25.53 19.22
C ASN A 104 -0.92 25.22 17.78
N VAL A 105 -1.24 23.97 17.48
CA VAL A 105 -1.64 23.53 16.14
C VAL A 105 -3.02 24.08 15.81
N ARG A 106 -3.13 24.76 14.66
CA ARG A 106 -4.38 25.38 14.17
C ARG A 106 -5.01 24.61 13.03
N GLU A 107 -4.21 23.87 12.28
CA GLU A 107 -4.60 23.10 11.12
C GLU A 107 -3.83 21.77 11.12
N CYS A 108 -4.46 20.74 10.58
CA CYS A 108 -3.85 19.46 10.36
C CYS A 108 -4.11 19.03 8.92
N ASP A 109 -3.05 18.86 8.14
CA ASP A 109 -3.08 18.25 6.82
C ASP A 109 -2.89 16.74 6.97
N PHE A 110 -3.61 15.95 6.18
CA PHE A 110 -3.52 14.50 6.21
C PHE A 110 -3.82 13.85 4.86
N LEU A 111 -3.36 12.61 4.72
CA LEU A 111 -3.70 11.74 3.59
C LEU A 111 -4.76 10.72 4.02
N LEU A 112 -5.92 10.76 3.37
CA LEU A 112 -6.95 9.74 3.47
C LEU A 112 -6.80 8.74 2.32
N THR A 113 -6.72 7.46 2.65
CA THR A 113 -6.64 6.36 1.70
C THR A 113 -7.86 5.43 1.88
N MET A 114 -8.45 4.97 0.79
CA MET A 114 -9.63 4.10 0.77
C MET A 114 -9.53 3.06 -0.35
N HIS A 115 -10.23 1.94 -0.20
CA HIS A 115 -10.49 1.04 -1.32
C HIS A 115 -11.73 1.51 -2.07
N ARG A 116 -11.63 1.61 -3.40
CA ARG A 116 -12.79 1.84 -4.26
C ARG A 116 -13.37 0.51 -4.70
N HIS A 117 -14.65 0.31 -4.45
CA HIS A 117 -15.41 -0.83 -4.95
C HIS A 117 -16.44 -0.40 -5.97
N GLU A 118 -16.52 -1.14 -7.08
CA GLU A 118 -17.60 -1.00 -8.05
C GLU A 118 -18.43 -2.27 -8.07
N TYR A 119 -19.75 -2.09 -8.00
CA TYR A 119 -20.68 -3.19 -8.03
C TYR A 119 -21.98 -2.80 -8.74
N VAL A 120 -22.73 -3.82 -9.15
CA VAL A 120 -24.01 -3.64 -9.83
C VAL A 120 -25.12 -3.65 -8.78
N VAL A 121 -25.95 -2.62 -8.81
CA VAL A 121 -27.20 -2.52 -8.04
C VAL A 121 -28.39 -2.52 -8.99
N PHE A 122 -29.55 -2.95 -8.48
CA PHE A 122 -30.82 -2.89 -9.22
C PHE A 122 -31.63 -1.72 -8.69
N GLY A 123 -31.74 -0.68 -9.50
CA GLY A 123 -32.38 0.57 -9.12
C GLY A 123 -33.63 0.86 -9.93
N ILE A 124 -34.13 2.08 -9.73
CA ILE A 124 -35.26 2.64 -10.44
C ILE A 124 -34.73 3.75 -11.34
N GLU A 125 -35.12 3.75 -12.61
CA GLU A 125 -34.76 4.78 -13.59
C GLU A 125 -36.03 5.35 -14.22
N MET A 126 -36.06 6.66 -14.49
CA MET A 126 -37.09 7.26 -15.33
C MET A 126 -36.63 7.30 -16.78
N ALA A 127 -37.37 6.64 -17.67
CA ALA A 127 -37.18 6.72 -19.11
C ALA A 127 -38.33 7.55 -19.72
N GLY A 128 -38.10 8.86 -19.90
CA GLY A 128 -39.17 9.81 -20.22
C GLY A 128 -40.18 9.90 -19.07
N ASP A 129 -41.45 9.62 -19.34
CA ASP A 129 -42.52 9.62 -18.34
C ASP A 129 -42.77 8.24 -17.70
N MET A 130 -41.97 7.21 -18.03
CA MET A 130 -42.13 5.85 -17.51
C MET A 130 -41.08 5.50 -16.45
N ILE A 131 -41.56 5.00 -15.30
CA ILE A 131 -40.71 4.44 -14.25
C ILE A 131 -40.34 2.99 -14.61
N ARG A 132 -39.05 2.72 -14.80
CA ARG A 132 -38.49 1.38 -14.96
C ARG A 132 -37.91 0.91 -13.63
N ARG A 133 -38.31 -0.29 -13.20
CA ARG A 133 -37.77 -0.96 -12.01
C ARG A 133 -36.77 -2.03 -12.42
N ASP A 134 -35.91 -2.41 -11.48
CA ASP A 134 -34.87 -3.44 -11.63
C ASP A 134 -33.88 -3.14 -12.76
N VAL A 135 -33.54 -1.86 -12.94
CA VAL A 135 -32.53 -1.43 -13.90
C VAL A 135 -31.15 -1.66 -13.30
N MET A 136 -30.29 -2.37 -14.02
CA MET A 136 -28.88 -2.53 -13.63
C MET A 136 -28.18 -1.17 -13.66
N GLN A 137 -27.64 -0.78 -12.52
CA GLN A 137 -26.90 0.46 -12.32
C GLN A 137 -25.53 0.13 -11.71
N ASN A 138 -24.49 0.84 -12.12
CA ASN A 138 -23.17 0.70 -11.52
C ASN A 138 -23.06 1.67 -10.35
N ALA A 139 -22.81 1.15 -9.16
CA ALA A 139 -22.53 1.94 -7.97
C ALA A 139 -21.04 1.90 -7.63
N VAL A 140 -20.57 2.96 -6.99
CA VAL A 140 -19.23 3.14 -6.46
C VAL A 140 -19.34 3.35 -4.96
N GLU A 141 -18.51 2.66 -4.21
CA GLU A 141 -18.37 2.80 -2.76
C GLU A 141 -16.89 2.95 -2.41
N PHE A 142 -16.61 3.72 -1.35
CA PHE A 142 -15.28 3.86 -0.78
C PHE A 142 -15.27 3.28 0.63
N SER A 143 -14.43 2.28 0.85
CA SER A 143 -14.33 1.54 2.11
C SER A 143 -12.91 1.63 2.69
N ASP A 144 -12.72 1.04 3.87
CA ASP A 144 -11.42 0.95 4.55
C ASP A 144 -10.74 2.31 4.76
N HIS A 145 -11.49 3.30 5.22
CA HIS A 145 -10.98 4.66 5.49
C HIS A 145 -9.79 4.63 6.44
N ASN A 146 -8.61 4.94 5.90
CA ASN A 146 -7.37 4.98 6.65
C ASN A 146 -6.70 6.34 6.52
N PHE A 147 -6.37 6.93 7.67
CA PHE A 147 -5.64 8.20 7.76
C PHE A 147 -4.14 7.90 7.74
N ALA A 148 -3.59 7.64 6.56
CA ALA A 148 -2.24 7.10 6.39
C ALA A 148 -1.13 7.98 6.98
N ALA A 149 -1.27 9.30 6.90
CA ALA A 149 -0.34 10.28 7.45
C ALA A 149 -1.06 11.57 7.84
N ALA A 150 -0.51 12.29 8.81
CA ALA A 150 -1.04 13.56 9.30
C ALA A 150 0.10 14.44 9.83
N ALA A 151 0.00 15.76 9.61
CA ALA A 151 1.00 16.74 10.03
C ALA A 151 0.35 18.11 10.31
N PRO A 152 0.99 19.01 11.08
CA PRO A 152 0.50 20.36 11.34
C PRO A 152 0.68 21.33 10.17
N SER A 153 1.36 20.90 9.10
CA SER A 153 1.51 21.67 7.87
C SER A 153 1.64 20.77 6.64
N LEU A 154 1.20 21.28 5.50
CA LEU A 154 1.30 20.57 4.21
C LEU A 154 2.76 20.24 3.85
N GLY A 155 3.71 21.13 4.15
CA GLY A 155 5.14 20.88 3.90
C GLY A 155 5.64 19.65 4.68
N GLU A 156 5.32 19.59 5.98
CA GLU A 156 5.68 18.43 6.80
C GLU A 156 4.97 17.15 6.35
N LEU A 157 3.69 17.25 5.95
CA LEU A 157 2.97 16.11 5.40
C LEU A 157 3.64 15.58 4.13
N ARG A 158 4.01 16.45 3.20
CA ARG A 158 4.71 16.06 1.96
C ARG A 158 6.05 15.36 2.23
N ASP A 159 6.79 15.81 3.24
CA ASP A 159 8.02 15.15 3.67
C ASP A 159 7.76 13.76 4.28
N ILE A 160 6.72 13.63 5.11
CA ILE A 160 6.28 12.33 5.67
C ILE A 160 5.87 11.37 4.55
N LEU A 161 5.05 11.83 3.61
CA LEU A 161 4.60 11.03 2.47
C LEU A 161 5.78 10.60 1.58
N THR A 162 6.72 11.51 1.32
CA THR A 162 7.95 11.20 0.56
C THR A 162 8.73 10.09 1.25
N ARG A 163 8.92 10.17 2.57
CA ARG A 163 9.59 9.11 3.34
C ARG A 163 8.84 7.80 3.23
N ASN A 164 7.53 7.81 3.47
CA ASN A 164 6.71 6.59 3.44
C ASN A 164 6.79 5.86 2.09
N VAL A 165 6.74 6.60 0.98
CA VAL A 165 6.86 6.01 -0.37
C VAL A 165 8.24 5.40 -0.58
N VAL A 166 9.32 6.11 -0.20
CA VAL A 166 10.69 5.58 -0.39
C VAL A 166 10.95 4.36 0.50
N LEU A 167 10.46 4.36 1.73
CA LEU A 167 10.56 3.20 2.63
C LEU A 167 9.78 2.01 2.09
N PHE A 168 8.55 2.23 1.61
CA PHE A 168 7.78 1.19 0.92
C PHE A 168 8.58 0.55 -0.22
N LEU A 169 9.20 1.38 -1.08
CA LEU A 169 10.03 0.88 -2.18
C LEU A 169 11.23 0.08 -1.65
N ALA A 170 11.92 0.58 -0.64
CA ALA A 170 13.08 -0.11 -0.04
C ALA A 170 12.69 -1.47 0.57
N ASP A 171 11.46 -1.59 1.11
CA ASP A 171 10.95 -2.81 1.73
C ASP A 171 10.48 -3.87 0.73
N LEU A 172 10.25 -3.51 -0.54
CA LEU A 172 9.75 -4.46 -1.55
C LEU A 172 10.69 -5.66 -1.75
N ALA A 173 12.00 -5.44 -1.81
CA ALA A 173 12.98 -6.52 -1.99
C ALA A 173 13.07 -7.44 -0.75
N PRO A 174 13.24 -6.92 0.49
CA PRO A 174 13.15 -7.73 1.70
C PRO A 174 11.83 -8.51 1.85
N GLU A 175 10.69 -7.90 1.51
CA GLU A 175 9.38 -8.56 1.54
C GLU A 175 9.26 -9.71 0.53
N ARG A 176 9.73 -9.51 -0.71
CA ARG A 176 9.79 -10.57 -1.72
C ARG A 176 10.60 -11.77 -1.21
N ARG A 177 11.74 -11.51 -0.58
CA ARG A 177 12.59 -12.57 0.01
C ARG A 177 11.91 -13.31 1.14
N ARG A 178 11.28 -12.58 2.07
CA ARG A 178 10.54 -13.22 3.17
C ARG A 178 9.43 -14.12 2.65
N ARG A 179 8.74 -13.73 1.58
CA ARG A 179 7.75 -14.58 0.89
C ARG A 179 8.40 -15.80 0.26
N ASP A 180 9.49 -15.65 -0.49
CA ASP A 180 10.19 -16.78 -1.13
C ASP A 180 10.75 -17.77 -0.09
N GLU A 181 11.26 -17.28 1.03
CA GLU A 181 11.73 -18.11 2.16
C GLU A 181 10.57 -18.85 2.85
N ALA A 182 9.43 -18.18 3.05
CA ALA A 182 8.24 -18.82 3.61
C ALA A 182 7.73 -19.93 2.70
N VAL A 183 7.62 -19.69 1.40
CA VAL A 183 7.21 -20.70 0.40
C VAL A 183 8.21 -21.85 0.37
N ARG A 184 9.51 -21.58 0.38
CA ARG A 184 10.53 -22.62 0.44
C ARG A 184 10.40 -23.49 1.68
N LYS A 185 10.15 -22.89 2.85
CA LYS A 185 9.96 -23.62 4.10
C LYS A 185 8.75 -24.53 4.03
N GLU A 186 7.62 -24.03 3.55
CA GLU A 186 6.37 -24.81 3.39
C GLU A 186 6.55 -25.99 2.42
N LEU A 187 7.23 -25.76 1.29
CA LEU A 187 7.54 -26.82 0.33
C LEU A 187 8.49 -27.87 0.92
N HIS A 188 9.48 -27.46 1.72
CA HIS A 188 10.40 -28.41 2.36
C HIS A 188 9.71 -29.23 3.46
N GLU A 189 8.83 -28.63 4.26
CA GLU A 189 8.00 -29.35 5.23
C GLU A 189 7.11 -30.39 4.52
N SER A 190 6.53 -30.02 3.37
CA SER A 190 5.74 -30.93 2.53
C SER A 190 6.58 -32.07 1.95
N GLU A 191 7.80 -31.78 1.49
CA GLU A 191 8.76 -32.77 0.98
C GLU A 191 9.13 -33.80 2.06
N VAL A 192 9.48 -33.35 3.27
CA VAL A 192 9.84 -34.22 4.39
C VAL A 192 8.67 -35.13 4.77
N LEU A 193 7.46 -34.59 4.85
CA LEU A 193 6.25 -35.36 5.15
C LEU A 193 5.97 -36.41 4.07
N LEU A 194 5.98 -36.02 2.79
CA LEU A 194 5.69 -36.91 1.68
C LEU A 194 6.75 -38.01 1.55
N LYS A 195 8.02 -37.68 1.80
CA LYS A 195 9.11 -38.67 1.83
C LYS A 195 8.90 -39.71 2.92
N ALA A 196 8.55 -39.29 4.14
CA ALA A 196 8.26 -40.21 5.24
C ALA A 196 7.04 -41.12 4.94
N GLN A 197 6.01 -40.57 4.29
CA GLN A 197 4.86 -41.35 3.83
C GLN A 197 5.25 -42.39 2.78
N LEU A 198 6.04 -42.00 1.78
CA LEU A 198 6.53 -42.92 0.74
C LEU A 198 7.42 -44.03 1.34
N GLU A 199 8.31 -43.71 2.28
CA GLU A 199 9.12 -44.70 2.99
C GLU A 199 8.27 -45.72 3.76
N THR A 200 7.19 -45.25 4.40
CA THR A 200 6.24 -46.12 5.11
C THR A 200 5.47 -47.03 4.15
N LEU A 201 5.00 -46.49 3.02
CA LEU A 201 4.29 -47.25 1.99
C LEU A 201 5.21 -48.28 1.31
N ASP A 202 6.47 -47.92 1.06
CA ASP A 202 7.48 -48.82 0.50
C ASP A 202 7.85 -49.95 1.48
N ALA A 203 7.97 -49.64 2.78
CA ALA A 203 8.14 -50.66 3.82
C ALA A 203 6.94 -51.63 3.86
N ALA A 204 5.70 -51.12 3.78
CA ALA A 204 4.49 -51.95 3.71
C ALA A 204 4.43 -52.81 2.44
N LEU A 205 4.89 -52.28 1.30
CA LEU A 205 5.00 -53.03 0.04
C LEU A 205 5.98 -54.20 0.17
N LYS A 206 7.15 -53.96 0.78
CA LYS A 206 8.19 -54.98 1.02
C LYS A 206 7.70 -56.09 1.96
N GLN A 207 6.91 -55.76 2.98
CA GLN A 207 6.32 -56.75 3.89
C GLN A 207 5.26 -57.66 3.22
N ASN A 208 4.50 -57.14 2.26
CA ASN A 208 3.39 -57.88 1.63
C ASN A 208 3.78 -58.87 0.51
N ARG A 209 5.07 -59.09 0.27
CA ARG A 209 5.65 -59.68 -0.96
C ARG A 209 5.19 -58.91 -2.23
N PRO A 210 6.10 -58.46 -3.09
CA PRO A 210 5.78 -57.52 -4.18
C PRO A 210 4.73 -58.01 -5.19
N PHE A 211 4.48 -59.33 -5.27
CA PHE A 211 3.47 -59.92 -6.15
C PHE A 211 2.05 -60.03 -5.54
N SER A 212 1.90 -59.93 -4.22
CA SER A 212 0.60 -60.01 -3.52
C SER A 212 0.11 -58.65 -3.02
N ALA A 213 0.89 -57.59 -3.20
CA ALA A 213 0.52 -56.25 -2.77
C ALA A 213 -0.68 -55.70 -3.58
N PRO A 214 -1.68 -55.08 -2.92
CA PRO A 214 -2.84 -54.47 -3.58
C PRO A 214 -2.43 -53.43 -4.63
N THR A 215 -3.12 -53.39 -5.77
CA THR A 215 -2.91 -52.38 -6.83
C THR A 215 -3.02 -50.96 -6.27
N SER A 216 -3.96 -50.74 -5.34
CA SER A 216 -4.15 -49.45 -4.66
C SER A 216 -2.93 -48.97 -3.87
N LEU A 217 -2.06 -49.87 -3.38
CA LEU A 217 -0.81 -49.49 -2.71
C LEU A 217 0.24 -49.02 -3.72
N ARG A 218 0.34 -49.71 -4.87
CA ARG A 218 1.27 -49.33 -5.94
C ARG A 218 0.87 -47.99 -6.58
N ASP A 219 -0.42 -47.77 -6.78
CA ASP A 219 -0.95 -46.52 -7.32
C ASP A 219 -0.66 -45.34 -6.40
N LYS A 220 -0.81 -45.52 -5.07
CA LYS A 220 -0.46 -44.50 -4.06
C LYS A 220 1.03 -44.14 -4.07
N ILE A 221 1.92 -45.14 -4.19
CA ILE A 221 3.36 -44.89 -4.31
C ILE A 221 3.66 -44.12 -5.60
N ALA A 222 3.09 -44.55 -6.74
CA ALA A 222 3.29 -43.88 -8.03
C ALA A 222 2.70 -42.45 -8.07
N GLN A 223 1.61 -42.20 -7.33
CA GLN A 223 1.07 -40.85 -7.14
C GLN A 223 2.00 -40.00 -6.27
N GLY A 224 2.41 -40.50 -5.09
CA GLY A 224 3.31 -39.76 -4.21
C GLY A 224 4.66 -39.47 -4.85
N SER A 225 5.21 -40.35 -5.70
CA SER A 225 6.42 -40.07 -6.45
C SER A 225 6.25 -38.95 -7.49
N ARG A 226 5.07 -38.82 -8.10
CA ARG A 226 4.76 -37.71 -9.02
C ARG A 226 4.62 -36.38 -8.27
N GLU A 227 3.93 -36.40 -7.13
CA GLU A 227 3.82 -35.23 -6.25
C GLU A 227 5.19 -34.79 -5.72
N MET A 228 6.08 -35.74 -5.39
CA MET A 228 7.46 -35.44 -5.00
C MET A 228 8.24 -34.75 -6.12
N ALA A 229 8.14 -35.25 -7.36
CA ALA A 229 8.80 -34.63 -8.51
C ALA A 229 8.29 -33.20 -8.77
N ASP A 230 6.98 -32.95 -8.61
CA ASP A 230 6.41 -31.60 -8.71
C ASP A 230 6.93 -30.67 -7.61
N LEU A 231 6.99 -31.15 -6.35
CA LEU A 231 7.55 -30.38 -5.23
C LEU A 231 9.03 -30.04 -5.45
N THR A 232 9.85 -30.99 -5.90
CA THR A 232 11.26 -30.74 -6.23
C THR A 232 11.40 -29.70 -7.33
N HIS A 233 10.61 -29.81 -8.41
CA HIS A 233 10.63 -28.83 -9.50
C HIS A 233 10.23 -27.42 -9.00
N ARG A 234 9.21 -27.32 -8.13
CA ARG A 234 8.83 -26.05 -7.52
C ARG A 234 9.95 -25.45 -6.65
N LEU A 235 10.62 -26.27 -5.84
CA LEU A 235 11.75 -25.84 -5.02
C LEU A 235 12.92 -25.32 -5.88
N GLU A 236 13.23 -26.00 -6.99
CA GLU A 236 14.27 -25.60 -7.94
C GLU A 236 13.93 -24.32 -8.70
N SER A 237 12.63 -24.05 -8.93
CA SER A 237 12.17 -22.84 -9.60
C SER A 237 12.24 -21.57 -8.73
N LEU A 238 12.34 -21.71 -7.41
CA LEU A 238 12.44 -20.56 -6.50
C LEU A 238 13.84 -19.93 -6.56
N PRO A 239 13.96 -18.59 -6.60
CA PRO A 239 15.25 -17.90 -6.61
C PRO A 239 16.14 -18.34 -5.44
N GLN A 240 17.42 -18.64 -5.70
CA GLN A 240 18.35 -19.03 -4.63
C GLN A 240 18.44 -17.95 -3.54
N LYS A 241 18.83 -18.37 -2.33
CA LYS A 241 19.05 -17.42 -1.22
C LYS A 241 20.15 -16.43 -1.61
N LEU A 242 19.74 -15.21 -1.89
CA LEU A 242 20.61 -14.14 -2.35
C LEU A 242 21.46 -13.61 -1.16
N ASP A 243 22.74 -13.34 -1.42
CA ASP A 243 23.66 -12.71 -0.47
C ASP A 243 23.18 -11.28 -0.09
N PRO A 244 23.53 -10.71 1.10
CA PRO A 244 23.15 -9.35 1.45
C PRO A 244 23.56 -8.29 0.41
N GLY A 245 24.70 -8.47 -0.28
CA GLY A 245 25.10 -7.56 -1.36
C GLY A 245 24.15 -7.58 -2.56
N GLN A 246 23.54 -8.73 -2.86
CA GLN A 246 22.52 -8.85 -3.91
C GLN A 246 21.18 -8.25 -3.46
N CYS A 247 20.89 -8.23 -2.16
CA CYS A 247 19.70 -7.55 -1.60
C CYS A 247 19.77 -6.06 -1.87
N LEU A 248 20.92 -5.47 -1.56
CA LEU A 248 21.15 -4.06 -1.80
C LEU A 248 21.09 -3.71 -3.29
N ALA A 249 21.64 -4.57 -4.16
CA ALA A 249 21.54 -4.38 -5.60
C ALA A 249 20.08 -4.35 -6.08
N GLU A 250 19.24 -5.20 -5.50
CA GLU A 250 17.80 -5.25 -5.79
C GLU A 250 17.07 -4.00 -5.26
N ILE A 251 17.30 -3.62 -4.01
CA ILE A 251 16.76 -2.37 -3.42
C ILE A 251 17.14 -1.18 -4.29
N ARG A 252 18.41 -1.09 -4.69
CA ARG A 252 18.91 -0.04 -5.56
C ARG A 252 18.21 -0.04 -6.92
N ALA A 253 17.99 -1.21 -7.53
CA ALA A 253 17.30 -1.31 -8.80
C ALA A 253 15.86 -0.78 -8.70
N ILE A 254 15.14 -1.13 -7.63
CA ILE A 254 13.79 -0.64 -7.34
C ILE A 254 13.80 0.88 -7.15
N LEU A 255 14.70 1.41 -6.33
CA LEU A 255 14.79 2.85 -6.05
C LEU A 255 15.21 3.69 -7.28
N LEU A 256 15.90 3.08 -8.25
CA LEU A 256 16.25 3.72 -9.53
C LEU A 256 15.12 3.68 -10.57
N ALA A 257 14.12 2.80 -10.39
CA ALA A 257 12.95 2.70 -11.24
C ALA A 257 11.65 2.70 -10.42
N PRO A 258 11.41 3.74 -9.59
CA PRO A 258 10.28 3.77 -8.66
C PRO A 258 8.92 3.70 -9.37
N GLN A 259 8.81 4.22 -10.59
CA GLN A 259 7.59 4.23 -11.40
C GLN A 259 7.04 2.83 -11.74
N ASP A 260 7.90 1.80 -11.72
CA ASP A 260 7.51 0.41 -11.99
C ASP A 260 6.82 -0.23 -10.77
N HIS A 261 6.79 0.47 -9.63
CA HIS A 261 6.35 -0.07 -8.34
C HIS A 261 5.34 0.83 -7.63
N VAL A 262 5.41 2.14 -7.85
CA VAL A 262 4.44 3.09 -7.32
C VAL A 262 4.17 4.19 -8.33
N ARG A 263 2.88 4.42 -8.60
CA ARG A 263 2.41 5.50 -9.46
C ARG A 263 1.08 6.03 -8.95
N ILE A 264 0.74 7.22 -9.42
CA ILE A 264 -0.58 7.81 -9.22
C ILE A 264 -1.29 7.86 -10.58
N GLU A 265 -2.57 7.51 -10.56
CA GLU A 265 -3.46 7.59 -11.72
C GLU A 265 -4.64 8.51 -11.39
N GLN A 266 -4.97 9.44 -12.28
CA GLN A 266 -6.14 10.29 -12.11
C GLN A 266 -7.39 9.54 -12.57
N VAL A 267 -8.39 9.49 -11.70
CA VAL A 267 -9.69 8.87 -11.98
C VAL A 267 -10.78 9.94 -11.98
N GLU A 268 -11.62 9.89 -13.00
CA GLU A 268 -12.74 10.80 -13.20
C GLU A 268 -14.03 10.02 -13.36
N MET A 269 -15.09 10.44 -12.66
CA MET A 269 -16.41 9.84 -12.79
C MET A 269 -17.53 10.82 -12.41
N ARG A 270 -18.75 10.51 -12.84
CA ARG A 270 -19.96 11.25 -12.45
C ARG A 270 -20.85 10.35 -11.61
N VAL A 271 -21.14 10.80 -10.40
CA VAL A 271 -21.78 10.00 -9.36
C VAL A 271 -23.01 10.75 -8.86
N GLY A 272 -24.17 10.12 -8.96
CA GLY A 272 -25.44 10.59 -8.41
C GLY A 272 -25.59 10.19 -6.94
N ASP A 273 -26.83 10.20 -6.46
CA ASP A 273 -27.11 9.80 -5.08
C ASP A 273 -26.68 8.35 -4.81
N PHE A 274 -26.21 8.08 -3.59
CA PHE A 274 -25.81 6.75 -3.12
C PHE A 274 -24.70 6.09 -3.95
N GLY A 275 -23.80 6.86 -4.55
CA GLY A 275 -22.68 6.29 -5.29
C GLY A 275 -23.02 5.80 -6.70
N VAL A 276 -24.27 6.00 -7.17
CA VAL A 276 -24.70 5.48 -8.48
C VAL A 276 -24.11 6.30 -9.62
N LYS A 277 -23.37 5.67 -10.53
CA LYS A 277 -22.81 6.32 -11.73
C LYS A 277 -23.94 6.84 -12.63
N SER A 278 -23.89 8.12 -12.97
CA SER A 278 -24.91 8.76 -13.81
C SER A 278 -24.36 9.97 -14.57
N ASP A 279 -24.86 10.21 -15.78
CA ASP A 279 -24.42 11.33 -16.62
C ASP A 279 -24.77 12.70 -16.01
N THR A 280 -25.83 12.77 -15.22
CA THR A 280 -26.27 13.99 -14.53
C THR A 280 -25.72 14.12 -13.11
N GLY A 281 -24.95 13.13 -12.64
CA GLY A 281 -24.37 13.11 -11.30
C GLY A 281 -23.31 14.20 -11.07
N THR A 282 -22.88 14.32 -9.83
CA THR A 282 -21.76 15.15 -9.41
C THR A 282 -20.47 14.63 -10.04
N PHE A 283 -19.73 15.51 -10.72
CA PHE A 283 -18.42 15.16 -11.24
C PHE A 283 -17.41 15.12 -10.09
N ILE A 284 -16.75 13.98 -9.94
CA ILE A 284 -15.65 13.80 -9.00
C ILE A 284 -14.38 13.43 -9.76
N ARG A 285 -13.28 13.98 -9.27
CA ARG A 285 -11.93 13.70 -9.75
C ARG A 285 -11.05 13.47 -8.54
N PHE A 286 -10.34 12.36 -8.55
CA PHE A 286 -9.44 11.97 -7.48
C PHE A 286 -8.27 11.18 -8.05
N HIS A 287 -7.34 10.82 -7.18
CA HIS A 287 -6.14 10.08 -7.55
C HIS A 287 -6.22 8.68 -6.96
N GLU A 288 -5.76 7.68 -7.70
CA GLU A 288 -5.50 6.33 -7.22
C GLU A 288 -4.00 6.10 -7.15
N CYS A 289 -3.53 5.74 -5.97
CA CYS A 289 -2.17 5.24 -5.79
C CYS A 289 -2.17 3.75 -6.14
N VAL A 290 -1.36 3.38 -7.14
CA VAL A 290 -1.17 1.99 -7.55
C VAL A 290 0.13 1.48 -6.98
N LEU A 291 0.03 0.48 -6.10
CA LEU A 291 1.16 -0.16 -5.42
C LEU A 291 1.40 -1.54 -6.04
N ALA A 292 2.59 -1.72 -6.62
CA ALA A 292 3.11 -2.98 -7.18
C ALA A 292 2.09 -3.75 -8.07
N ASP A 293 1.28 -3.00 -8.84
CA ASP A 293 0.23 -3.50 -9.75
C ASP A 293 -0.85 -4.39 -9.11
N LYS A 294 -1.03 -4.33 -7.79
CA LYS A 294 -2.00 -5.20 -7.08
C LYS A 294 -3.00 -4.44 -6.23
N GLU A 295 -2.57 -3.33 -5.68
CA GLU A 295 -3.37 -2.57 -4.73
C GLU A 295 -3.62 -1.17 -5.28
N HIS A 296 -4.89 -0.81 -5.34
CA HIS A 296 -5.37 0.48 -5.81
C HIS A 296 -6.04 1.18 -4.64
N LEU A 297 -5.43 2.25 -4.16
CA LEU A 297 -5.96 3.05 -3.07
C LEU A 297 -6.39 4.40 -3.62
N ALA A 298 -7.67 4.73 -3.46
CA ALA A 298 -8.13 6.10 -3.69
C ALA A 298 -7.50 7.00 -2.63
N VAL A 299 -6.79 8.04 -3.06
CA VAL A 299 -6.03 8.95 -2.19
C VAL A 299 -6.58 10.36 -2.26
N PHE A 300 -6.82 10.93 -1.08
CA PHE A 300 -7.33 12.29 -0.90
C PHE A 300 -6.45 13.02 0.09
N LEU A 301 -5.81 14.09 -0.38
CA LEU A 301 -5.15 15.06 0.47
C LEU A 301 -6.23 15.96 1.08
N ALA A 302 -6.29 16.05 2.40
CA ALA A 302 -7.32 16.81 3.09
C ALA A 302 -6.75 17.58 4.29
N SER A 303 -7.42 18.66 4.68
CA SER A 303 -7.06 19.42 5.88
C SER A 303 -8.25 19.56 6.83
N LEU A 304 -7.95 19.64 8.12
CA LEU A 304 -8.92 19.85 9.19
C LEU A 304 -8.42 21.00 10.05
N ASP A 305 -9.25 22.02 10.27
CA ASP A 305 -8.91 23.08 11.21
C ASP A 305 -9.24 22.67 12.66
N ARG A 306 -8.72 23.45 13.60
CA ARG A 306 -8.91 23.18 15.03
C ARG A 306 -10.36 23.33 15.50
N ASP A 307 -11.15 24.22 14.92
CA ASP A 307 -12.54 24.42 15.34
C ASP A 307 -13.39 23.20 14.97
N ASN A 308 -13.15 22.64 13.78
CA ASN A 308 -13.73 21.40 13.31
C ASN A 308 -13.16 20.20 14.10
N ALA A 309 -11.87 20.20 14.44
CA ALA A 309 -11.28 19.17 15.31
C ALA A 309 -11.90 19.18 16.71
N ALA A 310 -12.15 20.35 17.31
CA ALA A 310 -12.82 20.47 18.61
C ALA A 310 -14.28 19.99 18.58
N TYR A 311 -14.93 20.02 17.42
CA TYR A 311 -16.24 19.40 17.22
C TYR A 311 -16.15 17.86 17.16
N VAL A 312 -15.10 17.31 16.56
CA VAL A 312 -14.84 15.87 16.49
C VAL A 312 -14.43 15.32 17.86
N TRP A 313 -13.52 16.01 18.55
CA TRP A 313 -12.96 15.71 19.87
C TRP A 313 -13.21 16.87 20.85
N PRO A 314 -14.34 16.86 21.57
CA PRO A 314 -14.70 17.92 22.52
C PRO A 314 -13.63 18.21 23.59
N GLU A 315 -12.84 17.21 23.98
CA GLU A 315 -11.74 17.36 24.93
C GLU A 315 -10.65 18.37 24.51
N LEU A 316 -10.53 18.64 23.21
CA LEU A 316 -9.58 19.63 22.69
C LEU A 316 -10.05 21.08 22.93
N ALA A 317 -11.34 21.30 23.16
CA ALA A 317 -11.91 22.63 23.42
C ALA A 317 -11.53 23.17 24.81
N ASP A 318 -11.29 22.28 25.77
CA ASP A 318 -10.99 22.64 27.16
C ASP A 318 -9.50 22.88 27.41
N ALA A 319 -8.62 22.39 26.53
CA ALA A 319 -7.17 22.55 26.66
C ALA A 319 -6.68 24.00 26.43
N GLY A 320 -7.47 24.83 25.75
CA GLY A 320 -7.14 26.24 25.47
C GLY A 320 -7.61 27.26 26.52
N LYS A 321 -8.22 26.80 27.63
CA LYS A 321 -8.76 27.67 28.70
C LYS A 321 -7.94 27.67 29.99
N LYS A 322 -6.80 26.97 30.02
CA LYS A 322 -5.83 27.02 31.12
C LYS A 322 -4.62 27.84 30.69
N ASP A 323 -4.81 29.15 30.64
CA ASP A 323 -3.74 30.16 30.78
C ASP A 323 -4.35 31.43 31.39
#